data_AF-A0A957BKM2-F1
#
_entry.id   AF-A0A957BKM2-F1
#
_cell.length_a   1.000
_cell.length_b   1.000
_cell.length_c   1.000
_cell.angle_alpha   90.00
_cell.angle_beta   90.00
_cell.angle_gamma   90.00
#
_symmetry.space_group_name_H-M   'P 1'
#
loop_
_entity.id
_entity.type
_entity.pdbx_description
1 polymer ?
#
loop_
_entity_poly.entity_id
_entity_poly.type
_entity_poly.pdbx_seq_one_letter_code
_entity_poly.pdbx_strand_id
1 'polypeptide(L)'
;DTARSLNNLGYLLQAMGDLPAARPFYERALVIREKALGPHHPDTALSLNNLAVLAYYEGDFAESARLMRQALAIREKRLGPAHPDTISSRESLAVIEAKLSS
;
A
#
# COMPACT_ATOMS: atom_id res chain seq x y z
N ASP A 1 7.14 15.93 5.00
CA ASP A 1 6.79 16.39 3.64
C ASP A 1 5.29 16.17 3.40
N THR A 2 4.76 16.73 2.31
CA THR A 2 3.32 16.66 1.94
C THR A 2 2.80 15.25 1.79
N ALA A 3 3.59 14.30 1.24
CA ALA A 3 3.14 12.92 1.06
C ALA A 3 2.91 12.24 2.41
N ARG A 4 3.77 12.49 3.41
CA ARG A 4 3.57 12.01 4.78
C ARG A 4 2.27 12.55 5.40
N SER A 5 1.99 13.85 5.25
CA SER A 5 0.77 14.45 5.79
C SER A 5 -0.50 13.88 5.12
N LEU A 6 -0.49 13.71 3.80
CA LEU A 6 -1.60 13.08 3.07
C LEU A 6 -1.79 11.62 3.52
N ASN A 7 -0.70 10.86 3.66
CA ASN A 7 -0.76 9.49 4.15
C ASN A 7 -1.42 9.39 5.52
N ASN A 8 -1.07 10.30 6.45
CA ASN A 8 -1.63 10.31 7.79
C ASN A 8 -3.13 10.66 7.78
N LEU A 9 -3.56 11.56 6.89
CA LEU A 9 -4.97 11.91 6.74
C LEU A 9 -5.78 10.75 6.14
N GLY A 10 -5.25 10.08 5.12
CA GLY A 10 -5.84 8.85 4.58
C GLY A 10 -5.99 7.77 5.65
N TYR A 11 -4.95 7.57 6.47
CA TYR A 11 -5.00 6.62 7.58
C TYR A 11 -6.05 6.98 8.64
N LEU A 12 -6.15 8.26 9.01
CA LEU A 12 -7.17 8.72 9.96
C LEU A 12 -8.59 8.44 9.45
N LEU A 13 -8.87 8.79 8.19
CA LEU A 13 -10.18 8.55 7.56
C LEU A 13 -10.51 7.06 7.48
N GLN A 14 -9.54 6.24 7.09
CA GLN A 14 -9.66 4.79 7.10
C GLN A 14 -9.97 4.24 8.50
N ALA A 15 -9.26 4.72 9.54
CA ALA A 15 -9.49 4.30 10.92
C ALA A 15 -10.87 4.70 11.45
N MET A 16 -11.47 5.76 10.89
CA MET A 16 -12.85 6.17 11.16
C MET A 16 -13.89 5.41 10.30
N GLY A 17 -13.45 4.53 9.39
CA GLY A 17 -14.32 3.75 8.50
C GLY A 17 -14.71 4.47 7.21
N ASP A 18 -14.23 5.70 6.97
CA ASP A 18 -14.51 6.44 5.74
C ASP A 18 -13.46 6.10 4.66
N LEU A 19 -13.59 4.90 4.11
CA LEU A 19 -12.71 4.39 3.06
C LEU A 19 -12.75 5.24 1.78
N PRO A 20 -13.93 5.68 1.28
CA PRO A 20 -14.01 6.54 0.10
C PRO A 20 -13.28 7.87 0.29
N ALA A 21 -13.35 8.48 1.48
CA ALA A 21 -12.60 9.70 1.75
C ALA A 21 -11.10 9.45 1.90
N ALA A 22 -10.66 8.28 2.38
CA ALA A 22 -9.25 7.94 2.55
C ALA A 22 -8.50 7.78 1.21
N ARG A 23 -9.14 7.15 0.22
CA ARG A 23 -8.59 6.82 -1.10
C ARG A 23 -7.81 7.96 -1.79
N PRO A 24 -8.40 9.16 -2.02
CA PRO A 24 -7.72 10.23 -2.74
C PRO A 24 -6.45 10.72 -2.05
N PHE A 25 -6.35 10.59 -0.72
CA PHE A 25 -5.15 10.99 0.01
C PHE A 25 -3.99 10.02 -0.21
N TYR A 26 -4.27 8.71 -0.20
CA TYR A 26 -3.25 7.71 -0.50
C TYR A 26 -2.79 7.77 -1.96
N GLU A 27 -3.72 7.95 -2.91
CA GLU A 27 -3.38 8.11 -4.33
C GLU A 27 -2.50 9.35 -4.56
N ARG A 28 -2.85 10.48 -3.94
CA ARG A 28 -2.04 11.70 -4.04
C ARG A 28 -0.67 11.54 -3.38
N ALA A 29 -0.57 10.82 -2.28
CA ALA A 29 0.72 10.49 -1.67
C ALA A 29 1.58 9.60 -2.58
N LEU A 30 0.97 8.62 -3.28
CA LEU A 30 1.66 7.79 -4.28
C LEU A 30 2.24 8.64 -5.41
N VAL A 31 1.43 9.49 -6.04
CA VAL A 31 1.85 10.37 -7.15
C VAL A 31 3.03 11.26 -6.75
N ILE A 32 3.02 11.81 -5.53
CA ILE A 32 4.11 12.66 -5.04
C ILE A 32 5.40 11.84 -4.87
N ARG A 33 5.32 10.64 -4.26
CA ARG A 33 6.49 9.80 -4.01
C ARG A 33 7.07 9.24 -5.31
N GLU A 34 6.23 8.83 -6.27
CA GLU A 34 6.68 8.42 -7.59
C GLU A 34 7.44 9.54 -8.31
N LYS A 35 6.93 10.78 -8.27
CA LYS A 35 7.58 11.93 -8.89
C LYS A 35 8.89 12.33 -8.20
N ALA A 36 8.91 12.30 -6.86
CA ALA A 36 10.05 12.79 -6.09
C ALA A 36 11.17 11.75 -5.92
N LEU A 37 10.82 10.47 -5.80
CA LEU A 37 11.73 9.39 -5.40
C LEU A 37 11.85 8.29 -6.47
N GLY A 38 10.90 8.24 -7.41
CA GLY A 38 10.80 7.21 -8.43
C GLY A 38 9.88 6.05 -8.05
N PRO A 39 9.45 5.26 -9.05
CA PRO A 39 8.48 4.17 -8.86
C PRO A 39 9.02 2.99 -8.05
N HIS A 40 10.35 2.87 -7.91
CA HIS A 40 11.01 1.76 -7.23
C HIS A 40 11.60 2.14 -5.87
N HIS A 41 11.18 3.26 -5.28
CA HIS A 41 11.64 3.67 -3.96
C HIS A 41 10.84 2.97 -2.83
N PRO A 42 11.46 2.62 -1.68
CA PRO A 42 10.74 2.03 -0.54
C PRO A 42 9.51 2.82 -0.08
N ASP A 43 9.59 4.17 -0.07
CA ASP A 43 8.43 5.00 0.28
C ASP A 43 7.29 4.89 -0.76
N THR A 44 7.59 4.67 -2.04
CA THR A 44 6.58 4.38 -3.06
C THR A 44 5.89 3.05 -2.76
N ALA A 45 6.66 2.04 -2.32
CA ALA A 45 6.10 0.77 -1.85
C ALA A 45 5.20 0.95 -0.63
N LEU A 46 5.52 1.86 0.29
CA LEU A 46 4.64 2.20 1.42
C LEU A 46 3.30 2.79 0.94
N SER A 47 3.30 3.67 -0.06
CA SER A 47 2.05 4.17 -0.64
C SER A 47 1.21 3.06 -1.28
N LEU A 48 1.84 2.18 -2.07
CA LEU A 48 1.17 1.04 -2.69
C LEU A 48 0.58 0.08 -1.66
N ASN A 49 1.34 -0.19 -0.58
CA ASN A 49 0.88 -0.97 0.56
C ASN A 49 -0.40 -0.38 1.18
N ASN A 50 -0.45 0.94 1.39
CA ASN A 50 -1.61 1.57 2.02
C ASN A 50 -2.85 1.55 1.13
N LEU A 51 -2.68 1.72 -0.19
CA LEU A 51 -3.77 1.50 -1.15
C LEU A 51 -4.22 0.04 -1.18
N ALA A 52 -3.30 -0.91 -1.08
CA ALA A 52 -3.64 -2.33 -1.03
C ALA A 52 -4.47 -2.67 0.21
N VAL A 53 -4.09 -2.15 1.38
CA VAL A 53 -4.84 -2.30 2.62
C VAL A 53 -6.21 -1.64 2.51
N LEU A 54 -6.32 -0.44 1.92
CA LEU A 54 -7.60 0.21 1.70
C LEU A 54 -8.52 -0.65 0.82
N ALA A 55 -8.02 -1.12 -0.32
CA ALA A 55 -8.77 -1.99 -1.23
C ALA A 55 -9.25 -3.28 -0.55
N TYR A 56 -8.45 -3.84 0.36
CA TYR A 56 -8.86 -5.00 1.17
C TYR A 56 -10.08 -4.68 2.02
N TYR A 57 -10.11 -3.52 2.70
CA TYR A 57 -11.25 -3.10 3.51
C TYR A 57 -12.48 -2.73 2.68
N GLU A 58 -12.29 -2.28 1.43
CA GLU A 58 -13.38 -2.07 0.47
C GLU A 58 -13.93 -3.39 -0.12
N GLY A 59 -13.25 -4.52 0.13
CA GLY A 59 -13.62 -5.84 -0.41
C GLY A 59 -13.10 -6.12 -1.82
N ASP A 60 -12.29 -5.23 -2.39
CA ASP A 60 -11.63 -5.46 -3.69
C ASP A 60 -10.29 -6.20 -3.49
N PHE A 61 -10.41 -7.52 -3.29
CA PHE A 61 -9.24 -8.38 -3.07
C PHE A 61 -8.35 -8.50 -4.32
N ALA A 62 -8.90 -8.31 -5.51
CA ALA A 62 -8.14 -8.37 -6.76
C ALA A 62 -7.20 -7.17 -6.88
N GLU A 63 -7.71 -5.97 -6.66
CA GLU A 63 -6.91 -4.75 -6.65
C GLU A 63 -5.91 -4.74 -5.49
N SER A 64 -6.35 -5.17 -4.30
CA SER A 64 -5.48 -5.31 -3.12
C SER A 64 -4.28 -6.21 -3.42
N ALA A 65 -4.50 -7.39 -4.01
CA ALA A 65 -3.42 -8.31 -4.38
C ALA A 65 -2.48 -7.71 -5.42
N ARG A 66 -3.02 -7.02 -6.44
CA ARG A 66 -2.22 -6.35 -7.48
C ARG A 66 -1.28 -5.30 -6.87
N LEU A 67 -1.81 -4.43 -6.01
CA LEU A 67 -1.05 -3.37 -5.35
C LEU A 67 -0.01 -3.94 -4.37
N MET A 68 -0.38 -4.96 -3.58
CA MET A 68 0.53 -5.59 -2.63
C MET A 68 1.70 -6.30 -3.32
N ARG A 69 1.46 -6.96 -4.48
CA ARG A 69 2.53 -7.54 -5.29
C ARG A 69 3.51 -6.49 -5.81
N GLN A 70 3.02 -5.32 -6.21
CA GLN A 70 3.88 -4.20 -6.64
C GLN A 70 4.72 -3.68 -5.47
N ALA A 71 4.12 -3.47 -4.30
CA ALA A 71 4.85 -3.05 -3.09
C ALA A 71 5.92 -4.07 -2.68
N LEU A 72 5.56 -5.36 -2.69
CA LEU A 72 6.47 -6.46 -2.37
C LEU A 72 7.68 -6.50 -3.31
N ALA A 73 7.45 -6.45 -4.63
CA ALA A 73 8.54 -6.48 -5.61
C ALA A 73 9.56 -5.35 -5.41
N ILE A 74 9.08 -4.15 -5.03
CA ILE A 74 9.96 -3.03 -4.71
C ILE A 74 10.75 -3.31 -3.42
N ARG A 75 10.08 -3.77 -2.36
CA ARG A 75 10.72 -4.06 -1.06
C ARG A 75 11.75 -5.18 -1.18
N GLU A 76 11.46 -6.24 -1.91
CA GLU A 76 12.42 -7.32 -2.19
C GLU A 76 13.68 -6.79 -2.89
N LYS A 77 13.50 -5.97 -3.94
CA LYS A 77 14.62 -5.43 -4.73
C LYS A 77 15.46 -4.41 -3.96
N ARG A 78 14.85 -3.61 -3.07
CA ARG A 78 15.52 -2.48 -2.41
C ARG A 78 16.00 -2.77 -0.99
N LEU A 79 15.27 -3.61 -0.27
CA LEU A 79 15.51 -3.92 1.16
C LEU A 79 15.99 -5.36 1.36
N GLY A 80 15.70 -6.24 0.41
CA GLY A 80 16.00 -7.67 0.48
C GLY A 80 14.86 -8.51 1.07
N PRO A 81 14.90 -9.83 0.85
CA PRO A 81 13.81 -10.76 1.21
C PRO A 81 13.62 -10.94 2.72
N ALA A 82 14.66 -10.67 3.52
CA ALA A 82 14.65 -10.82 4.98
C ALA A 82 14.30 -9.53 5.74
N HIS A 83 14.08 -8.42 5.03
CA HIS A 83 13.70 -7.17 5.68
C HIS A 83 12.28 -7.28 6.27
N PRO A 84 12.01 -6.75 7.47
CA PRO A 84 10.70 -6.82 8.12
C PRO A 84 9.53 -6.40 7.20
N ASP A 85 9.65 -5.25 6.53
CA ASP A 85 8.61 -4.78 5.60
C ASP A 85 8.34 -5.75 4.44
N THR A 86 9.37 -6.45 3.95
CA THR A 86 9.24 -7.44 2.88
C THR A 86 8.48 -8.66 3.39
N ILE A 87 8.80 -9.12 4.60
CA ILE A 87 8.12 -10.24 5.25
C ILE A 87 6.65 -9.90 5.49
N SER A 88 6.36 -8.75 6.09
CA SER A 88 4.97 -8.32 6.35
C SER A 88 4.16 -8.16 5.06
N SER A 89 4.78 -7.70 3.96
CA SER A 89 4.11 -7.63 2.65
C SER A 89 3.74 -9.00 2.11
N ARG A 90 4.64 -9.99 2.25
CA ARG A 90 4.38 -11.38 1.85
C ARG A 90 3.26 -12.01 2.66
N GLU A 91 3.27 -11.82 3.97
CA GLU A 91 2.21 -12.32 4.86
C GLU A 91 0.87 -11.69 4.50
N SER A 92 0.84 -10.36 4.31
CA SER A 92 -0.37 -9.65 3.89
C SER A 92 -0.89 -10.15 2.55
N LEU A 93 0.00 -10.37 1.57
CA LEU A 93 -0.37 -10.90 0.25
C LEU A 93 -1.01 -12.29 0.37
N ALA A 94 -0.44 -13.19 1.20
CA ALA A 94 -1.01 -14.52 1.41
C ALA A 94 -2.44 -14.46 2.00
N VAL A 95 -2.69 -13.53 2.93
CA VAL A 95 -4.03 -13.31 3.50
C VAL A 95 -5.00 -12.79 2.43
N ILE A 96 -4.57 -11.84 1.60
CA ILE A 96 -5.38 -11.29 0.51
C ILE A 96 -5.73 -12.39 -0.52
N GLU A 97 -4.75 -13.20 -0.92
CA GLU A 97 -4.94 -14.28 -1.90
C GLU A 97 -5.87 -15.39 -1.39
N ALA A 98 -5.83 -15.68 -0.08
CA ALA A 98 -6.78 -16.60 0.54
C ALA A 98 -8.22 -16.07 0.48
N LYS A 99 -8.42 -14.75 0.67
CA LYS A 99 -9.75 -14.10 0.53
C LYS A 99 -10.21 -14.01 -0.92
N LEU A 100 -9.30 -13.81 -1.86
CA LEU A 100 -9.62 -13.77 -3.30
C LEU A 100 -10.08 -15.15 -3.82
N SER A 101 -9.60 -16.22 -3.20
CA SER A 101 -9.87 -17.61 -3.60
C SER A 101 -11.04 -18.25 -2.85
N SER A 102 -11.64 -17.56 -1.87
CA SER A 102 -12.77 -18.02 -1.05
C SER A 102 -14.11 -17.52 -1.58
#